data_AF-A0A832CHK5-F1
#
_entry.id   AF-A0A832CHK5-F1
#
_cell.length_a   1.000
_cell.length_b   1.000
_cell.length_c   1.000
_cell.angle_alpha   90.00
_cell.angle_beta   90.00
_cell.angle_gamma   90.00
#
_symmetry.space_group_name_H-M   'P 1'
#
loop_
_entity.id
_entity.type
_entity.pdbx_description
1 polymer ?
#
loop_
_entity_poly.entity_id
_entity_poly.type
_entity_poly.pdbx_seq_one_letter_code
_entity_poly.pdbx_strand_id
1 'polypeptide(L)' 'MRKFIYLILFLPVIVYAENIKIYEIKGEEVWSGEKVIDGIVAVRETGKLIIKPGTKIYFKPIDIDDDEIGD' A
#
# COMPACT_ATOMS: atom_id res chain seq x y z
N MET A 1 12.66 4.17 -54.86
CA MET A 1 11.51 4.27 -53.94
C MET A 1 11.84 3.51 -52.67
N ARG A 2 12.10 4.24 -51.57
CA ARG A 2 12.65 3.73 -50.31
C ARG A 2 11.53 3.13 -49.47
N LYS A 3 11.44 1.80 -49.37
CA LYS A 3 10.51 1.12 -48.46
C LYS A 3 11.07 1.24 -47.04
N PHE A 4 10.48 2.12 -46.24
CA PHE A 4 10.72 2.18 -44.80
C PHE A 4 10.03 0.97 -44.15
N ILE A 5 10.82 0.01 -43.68
CA ILE A 5 10.35 -1.06 -42.80
C ILE A 5 10.28 -0.46 -41.39
N TYR A 6 9.08 -0.41 -40.82
CA TYR A 6 8.87 0.00 -39.44
C TYR A 6 9.43 -1.08 -38.50
N LEU A 7 10.52 -0.73 -37.81
CA LEU A 7 11.06 -1.50 -36.69
C LEU A 7 10.14 -1.24 -35.49
N ILE A 8 9.28 -2.20 -35.14
CA ILE A 8 8.53 -2.18 -33.88
C ILE A 8 9.55 -2.33 -32.74
N LEU A 9 9.86 -1.22 -32.09
CA LEU A 9 10.57 -1.17 -30.82
C LEU A 9 9.66 -1.83 -29.76
N PHE A 10 9.90 -3.11 -29.49
CA PHE A 10 9.40 -3.81 -28.31
C PHE A 10 10.17 -3.26 -27.09
N LEU A 11 9.83 -2.05 -26.67
CA LEU A 11 10.27 -1.53 -25.37
C LEU A 11 9.53 -2.35 -24.30
N PRO A 12 10.23 -3.04 -23.39
CA PRO A 12 9.57 -3.67 -22.26
C PRO A 12 8.95 -2.55 -21.43
N VAL A 13 7.63 -2.44 -21.45
CA VAL A 13 6.90 -1.63 -20.47
C VAL A 13 7.17 -2.29 -19.14
N ILE A 14 8.06 -1.70 -18.35
CA ILE A 14 8.27 -2.10 -16.97
C ILE A 14 7.03 -1.61 -16.21
N VAL A 15 6.06 -2.50 -16.03
CA VAL A 15 4.93 -2.26 -15.14
C VAL A 15 5.48 -2.34 -13.71
N TYR A 16 5.64 -1.19 -13.05
CA TYR A 16 5.95 -1.15 -11.63
C TYR A 16 4.65 -1.43 -10.87
N ALA A 17 4.56 -2.59 -10.21
CA ALA A 17 3.52 -2.81 -9.22
C ALA A 17 3.82 -1.93 -8.01
N GLU A 18 2.93 -1.00 -7.70
CA GLU A 18 3.07 -0.18 -6.50
C GLU A 18 2.99 -1.09 -5.26
N ASN A 19 3.98 -0.97 -4.38
CA ASN A 19 4.07 -1.80 -3.18
C ASN A 19 3.31 -1.12 -2.04
N ILE A 20 2.07 -1.55 -1.79
CA ILE A 20 1.32 -1.11 -0.61
C ILE A 20 2.11 -1.49 0.64
N LYS A 21 2.37 -0.51 1.50
CA LYS A 21 3.08 -0.73 2.76
C LYS A 21 2.21 -1.57 3.70
N ILE A 22 2.77 -2.67 4.22
CA ILE A 22 2.08 -3.54 5.18
C ILE A 22 2.82 -3.51 6.52
N TYR A 23 2.11 -3.10 7.57
CA TYR A 23 2.55 -3.22 8.96
C TYR A 23 2.02 -4.53 9.56
N GLU A 24 2.92 -5.48 9.81
CA GLU A 24 2.54 -6.80 10.33
C GLU A 24 2.64 -6.87 11.86
N ILE A 25 1.54 -7.26 12.51
CA ILE A 25 1.50 -7.56 13.95
C ILE A 25 1.47 -9.07 14.12
N LYS A 26 2.60 -9.66 14.54
CA LYS A 26 2.77 -11.11 14.74
C LYS A 26 2.69 -11.56 16.20
N GLY A 27 2.80 -10.62 17.13
CA GLY A 27 2.68 -10.83 18.58
C GLY A 27 1.67 -9.84 19.19
N GLU A 28 1.77 -9.58 20.49
CA GLU A 28 0.90 -8.59 21.14
C GLU A 28 1.47 -7.16 20.98
N GLU A 29 0.62 -6.24 20.52
CA GLU A 29 0.88 -4.80 20.53
C GLU A 29 -0.25 -4.06 21.21
N VAL A 30 0.09 -2.98 21.92
CA VAL A 30 -0.88 -2.10 22.58
C VAL A 30 -0.73 -0.70 22.02
N TRP A 31 -1.80 -0.18 21.42
CA TRP A 31 -1.87 1.18 20.88
C TRP A 31 -2.63 2.10 21.84
N SER A 32 -2.13 3.32 21.97
CA SER A 32 -2.72 4.40 22.77
C SER A 32 -2.34 5.77 22.22
N GLY A 33 -3.17 6.79 22.43
CA GLY A 33 -2.90 8.15 21.96
C GLY A 33 -3.26 8.31 20.49
N GLU A 34 -2.35 8.82 19.67
CA GLU A 34 -2.58 9.01 18.23
C GLU A 34 -1.66 8.12 17.40
N LYS A 35 -2.19 7.49 16.36
CA LYS A 35 -1.46 6.62 15.44
C LYS A 35 -1.82 7.00 14.00
N VAL A 36 -0.82 7.23 13.16
CA VAL A 36 -1.03 7.43 11.72
C VAL A 36 -0.58 6.16 11.01
N ILE A 37 -1.47 5.62 10.18
CA ILE A 37 -1.24 4.44 9.37
C ILE A 37 -1.13 4.87 7.91
N ASP A 38 -0.04 4.42 7.29
CA ASP A 38 0.28 4.63 5.89
C ASP A 38 0.38 3.24 5.27
N GLY A 39 -0.70 2.82 4.60
CA GLY A 39 -0.89 1.45 4.12
C GLY A 39 -1.77 0.58 5.02
N ILE A 40 -1.50 -0.72 5.02
CA ILE A 40 -2.34 -1.76 5.64
C ILE A 40 -1.73 -2.20 6.98
N VAL A 41 -2.58 -2.45 7.98
CA VAL A 41 -2.19 -3.13 9.23
C VAL A 41 -2.71 -4.55 9.19
N ALA A 42 -1.80 -5.51 9.16
CA ALA A 42 -2.11 -6.94 9.13
C ALA A 42 -1.82 -7.57 10.50
N VAL A 43 -2.87 -7.81 11.29
CA VAL A 43 -2.77 -8.66 12.49
C VAL A 43 -2.77 -10.12 12.05
N ARG A 44 -1.61 -10.78 12.19
CA ARG A 44 -1.44 -12.19 11.80
C ARG A 44 -2.09 -13.11 12.83
N GLU A 45 -2.22 -14.39 12.50
CA GLU A 45 -2.93 -15.39 13.33
C GLU A 45 -2.44 -15.43 14.79
N THR A 46 -1.12 -15.34 15.01
CA THR A 46 -0.52 -15.32 16.35
C THR A 46 -0.47 -13.92 16.98
N GLY A 47 -0.89 -12.90 16.23
CA GLY A 47 -0.86 -11.50 16.63
C GLY A 47 -2.08 -11.08 17.43
N LYS A 48 -1.90 -10.02 18.21
CA LYS A 48 -2.98 -9.38 18.98
C LYS A 48 -2.73 -7.89 19.02
N LEU A 49 -3.72 -7.12 18.57
CA LEU A 49 -3.69 -5.67 18.68
C LEU A 49 -4.70 -5.22 19.73
N ILE A 50 -4.23 -4.55 20.78
CA ILE A 50 -5.07 -3.93 21.81
C ILE A 50 -5.07 -2.42 21.59
N ILE A 51 -6.23 -1.84 21.31
CA ILE A 51 -6.38 -0.39 21.15
C ILE A 51 -7.01 0.15 22.43
N LYS A 52 -6.28 0.98 23.18
CA LYS A 52 -6.78 1.57 24.43
C LYS A 52 -7.90 2.59 24.16
N PRO A 53 -8.86 2.78 25.09
CA PRO A 53 -9.86 3.83 24.97
C PRO A 53 -9.24 5.21 24.73
N GLY A 54 -9.89 6.02 23.88
CA GLY A 54 -9.41 7.35 23.51
C GLY A 54 -8.31 7.37 22.45
N THR A 55 -7.86 6.21 21.96
CA THR A 55 -6.91 6.16 20.84
C THR A 55 -7.55 6.66 19.55
N LYS A 56 -6.86 7.55 18.83
CA LYS A 56 -7.23 7.99 17.49
C LYS A 56 -6.30 7.37 16.46
N ILE A 57 -6.87 6.76 15.44
CA ILE A 57 -6.12 6.11 14.37
C ILE A 57 -6.50 6.81 13.06
N TYR A 58 -5.52 7.39 12.40
CA TYR A 58 -5.69 8.09 11.13
C TYR A 58 -5.08 7.23 10.03
N PHE A 59 -5.90 6.81 9.07
CA PHE A 59 -5.41 6.13 7.88
C PHE A 59 -5.21 7.17 6.79
N LYS A 60 -4.02 7.16 6.17
CA LYS A 60 -3.84 7.87 4.90
C LYS A 60 -4.63 7.12 3.82
N PRO A 61 -5.29 7.84 2.91
CA PRO A 61 -5.84 7.23 1.71
C PRO A 61 -4.75 6.44 1.00
N ILE A 62 -5.10 5.24 0.56
CA ILE A 62 -4.34 4.48 -0.41
C ILE A 62 -5.03 4.79 -1.74
N ASP A 63 -4.27 5.23 -2.73
CA ASP A 63 -4.76 5.58 -4.06
C ASP A 63 -3.70 5.06 -5.04
N ILE A 64 -3.93 3.86 -5.54
CA ILE A 64 -3.00 3.04 -6.34
C ILE A 64 -3.18 3.35 -7.82
N ASP A 65 -4.40 3.71 -8.24
CA ASP A 65 -4.69 4.09 -9.63
C ASP A 65 -4.68 5.60 -9.90
N ASP A 66 -4.36 6.41 -8.87
CA ASP A 66 -4.14 7.87 -8.91
C ASP A 66 -5.38 8.62 -9.43
N ASP A 67 -6.56 8.15 -9.03
CA ASP A 67 -7.85 8.71 -9.45
C ASP A 67 -8.44 9.71 -8.43
N GLU A 68 -7.69 9.99 -7.35
CA GLU A 68 -8.07 10.82 -6.20
C GLU A 68 -9.20 10.22 -5.34
N ILE A 69 -9.52 8.94 -5.53
CA ILE A 69 -10.49 8.15 -4.78
C ILE A 69 -9.73 7.02 -4.08
N GLY A 70 -10.07 6.76 -2.81
CA GLY A 70 -9.37 5.73 -2.04
C GLY A 70 -9.67 4.31 -2.53
N ASP A 71 -8.63 3.47 -2.61
CA ASP A 71 -8.62 2.03 -2.94
C ASP A 71 -8.76 1.07 -1.74
#